data_AF-A0A5C3N279-F1
#
_entry.id   AF-A0A5C3N279-F1
#
_cell.length_a   1.000
_cell.length_b   1.000
_cell.length_c   1.000
_cell.angle_alpha   90.00
_cell.angle_beta   90.00
_cell.angle_gamma   90.00
#
_symmetry.space_group_name_H-M   'P 1'
#
loop_
_entity.id
_entity.type
_entity.pdbx_description
1 polymer ?
#
loop_
_entity_poly.entity_id
_entity_poly.type
_entity_poly.pdbx_seq_one_letter_code
_entity_poly.pdbx_strand_id
1 'polypeptide(L)'
;YSCAYDALLNVFYNIWAENTPKWSRRMRLNEHMNILINSFEKTKEHHMTLEQARDDLRIHLNNLNRMKFPMRRGAGTSVADLCETLLATESMGSVISICTKCHNKIEVPIDQLMFTCYRNSRRDNLQEALSHSVKQWLKSNLNRNGTYIGVKCCRTNIKSISTLEKLPRIIAFHLEGTKLIPDKSFSLTIETKRIYHLRGLVYFGEYHFTSRFITKDKNIWFNDGMVTGRSCTLEGNLRDTNLETLLQAGNKTVTLAIYAE
;
A
#
# COMPACT_ATOMS: atom_id res chain seq x y z
N TYR A 1 -15.17 0.05 15.56
CA TYR A 1 -14.47 0.48 14.33
C TYR A 1 -13.15 -0.26 14.23
N SER A 2 -13.15 -1.39 13.52
CA SER A 2 -11.97 -2.20 13.20
C SER A 2 -11.77 -2.36 11.69
N CYS A 3 -12.68 -1.82 10.88
CA CYS A 3 -12.76 -2.07 9.45
C CYS A 3 -11.47 -1.76 8.68
N ALA A 4 -10.70 -0.75 9.08
CA ALA A 4 -9.38 -0.48 8.48
C ALA A 4 -8.42 -1.66 8.65
N TYR A 5 -8.43 -2.28 9.84
CA TYR A 5 -7.66 -3.49 10.12
C TYR A 5 -8.24 -4.69 9.38
N ASP A 6 -9.56 -4.91 9.46
CA ASP A 6 -10.21 -6.05 8.80
C ASP A 6 -9.90 -6.05 7.29
N ALA A 7 -10.08 -4.90 6.63
CA ALA A 7 -9.86 -4.74 5.20
C ALA A 7 -8.40 -5.00 4.79
N LEU A 8 -7.44 -4.41 5.51
CA LEU A 8 -6.01 -4.53 5.18
C LEU A 8 -5.44 -5.90 5.55
N LEU A 9 -5.74 -6.40 6.76
CA LEU A 9 -5.25 -7.68 7.25
C LEU A 9 -5.82 -8.84 6.44
N ASN A 10 -7.06 -8.74 5.95
CA ASN A 10 -7.61 -9.72 5.02
C ASN A 10 -6.75 -9.86 3.75
N VAL A 11 -6.28 -8.74 3.18
CA VAL A 11 -5.38 -8.78 2.01
C VAL A 11 -4.05 -9.44 2.36
N PHE A 12 -3.41 -9.02 3.46
CA PHE A 12 -2.11 -9.55 3.88
C PHE A 12 -2.17 -11.02 4.26
N TYR A 13 -3.22 -11.45 4.96
CA TYR A 13 -3.45 -12.85 5.29
C TYR A 13 -3.55 -13.71 4.03
N ASN A 14 -4.34 -13.27 3.04
CA ASN A 14 -4.50 -14.04 1.81
C ASN A 14 -3.22 -14.08 0.95
N ILE A 15 -2.43 -13.00 0.93
CA ILE A 15 -1.08 -13.04 0.32
C ILE A 15 -0.22 -14.09 1.03
N TRP A 16 -0.20 -14.08 2.36
CA TRP A 16 0.61 -14.99 3.17
C TRP A 16 0.16 -16.45 3.02
N ALA A 17 -1.13 -16.72 3.11
CA ALA A 17 -1.73 -18.07 3.11
C ALA A 17 -1.44 -18.82 1.79
N GLU A 18 -1.38 -18.13 0.66
CA GLU A 18 -1.09 -18.74 -0.64
C GLU A 18 0.32 -19.33 -0.78
N ASN A 19 1.27 -18.90 0.04
CA ASN A 19 2.61 -19.48 0.13
C ASN A 19 3.22 -19.15 1.48
N THR A 20 2.74 -19.85 2.52
CA THR A 20 3.17 -19.65 3.90
C THR A 20 4.71 -19.67 4.05
N PRO A 21 5.46 -20.67 3.52
CA PRO A 21 6.92 -20.68 3.69
C PRO A 21 7.62 -19.46 3.08
N LYS A 22 7.18 -18.99 1.90
CA LYS A 22 7.74 -17.80 1.25
C LYS A 22 7.46 -16.54 2.08
N TRP A 23 6.21 -16.34 2.46
CA TRP A 23 5.75 -15.07 3.02
C TRP A 23 5.99 -14.94 4.52
N SER A 24 6.02 -16.03 5.29
CA SER A 24 6.47 -16.02 6.69
C SER A 24 7.90 -15.47 6.83
N ARG A 25 8.74 -15.59 5.80
CA ARG A 25 10.08 -14.97 5.78
C ARG A 25 10.06 -13.57 5.18
N ARG A 26 9.36 -13.37 4.06
CA ARG A 26 9.45 -12.15 3.24
C ARG A 26 8.62 -10.96 3.73
N MET A 27 7.60 -11.20 4.55
CA MET A 27 6.75 -10.14 5.11
C MET A 27 7.23 -9.65 6.49
N ARG A 28 8.27 -10.25 7.07
CA ARG A 28 8.86 -9.83 8.35
C ARG A 28 9.76 -8.61 8.16
N LEU A 29 9.14 -7.45 7.94
CA LEU A 29 9.82 -6.18 7.67
C LEU A 29 10.23 -5.44 8.93
N ASN A 30 9.43 -5.56 9.99
CA ASN A 30 9.59 -4.88 11.27
C ASN A 30 8.91 -5.70 12.38
N GLU A 31 8.97 -5.21 13.63
CA GLU A 31 8.36 -5.87 14.79
C GLU A 31 6.83 -6.04 14.67
N HIS A 32 6.11 -5.10 14.07
CA HIS A 32 4.65 -5.16 13.93
C HIS A 32 4.23 -6.25 12.95
N MET A 33 4.91 -6.35 11.82
CA MET A 33 4.71 -7.46 10.89
C MET A 33 5.14 -8.79 11.48
N ASN A 34 6.17 -8.83 12.33
CA ASN A 34 6.52 -10.06 13.05
C ASN A 34 5.39 -10.56 13.94
N ILE A 35 4.75 -9.66 14.70
CA ILE A 35 3.58 -9.98 15.52
C ILE A 35 2.46 -10.52 14.63
N LEU A 36 2.14 -9.82 13.53
CA LEU A 36 1.07 -10.21 12.63
C LEU A 36 1.30 -11.58 11.99
N ILE A 37 2.51 -11.85 11.48
CA ILE A 37 2.85 -13.14 10.87
C ILE A 37 2.79 -14.27 11.90
N ASN A 38 3.28 -14.06 13.13
CA ASN A 38 3.14 -15.05 14.19
C ASN A 38 1.66 -15.35 14.50
N SER A 39 0.81 -14.33 14.49
CA SER A 39 -0.64 -14.53 14.69
C SER A 39 -1.30 -15.24 13.51
N PHE A 40 -0.85 -15.01 12.28
CA PHE A 40 -1.32 -15.78 11.11
C PHE A 40 -0.92 -17.26 11.21
N GLU A 41 0.30 -17.56 11.65
CA GLU A 41 0.77 -18.93 11.91
C GLU A 41 -0.12 -19.63 12.94
N LYS A 42 -0.35 -18.99 14.10
CA LYS A 42 -1.28 -19.49 15.13
C LYS A 42 -2.71 -19.67 14.63
N THR A 43 -3.17 -18.77 13.75
CA THR A 43 -4.51 -18.86 13.16
C THR A 43 -4.64 -20.09 12.25
N LYS A 44 -3.61 -20.34 11.44
CA LYS A 44 -3.55 -21.51 10.55
C LYS A 44 -3.52 -22.83 11.34
N GLU A 45 -2.92 -22.82 12.52
CA GLU A 45 -2.89 -23.95 13.45
C GLU A 45 -4.14 -24.04 14.35
N HIS A 46 -5.14 -23.18 14.14
CA HIS A 46 -6.38 -23.10 14.92
C HIS A 46 -6.18 -22.76 16.41
N HIS A 47 -5.02 -22.22 16.79
CA HIS A 47 -4.75 -21.72 18.15
C HIS A 47 -5.39 -20.36 18.44
N MET A 48 -5.75 -19.62 17.39
CA MET A 48 -6.48 -18.35 17.50
C MET A 48 -7.30 -18.06 16.24
N THR A 49 -8.16 -17.05 16.31
CA THR A 49 -8.96 -16.53 15.18
C THR A 49 -8.30 -15.31 14.55
N LEU A 50 -8.68 -14.97 13.31
CA LEU A 50 -8.21 -13.74 12.66
C LEU A 50 -8.67 -12.48 13.42
N GLU A 51 -9.82 -12.51 14.07
CA GLU A 51 -10.29 -11.39 14.89
C GLU A 51 -9.43 -11.20 16.14
N GLN A 52 -9.01 -12.28 16.78
CA GLN A 52 -8.04 -12.21 17.89
C GLN A 52 -6.70 -11.67 17.39
N ALA A 53 -6.21 -12.13 16.24
CA ALA A 53 -4.94 -11.67 15.66
C ALA A 53 -4.98 -10.15 15.37
N ARG A 54 -6.12 -9.69 14.84
CA ARG A 54 -6.41 -8.28 14.62
C ARG A 54 -6.42 -7.49 15.92
N ASP A 55 -7.15 -7.97 16.94
CA ASP A 55 -7.32 -7.24 18.19
C ASP A 55 -6.02 -7.15 19.00
N ASP A 56 -5.19 -8.19 18.98
CA ASP A 56 -3.85 -8.18 19.56
C ASP A 56 -2.97 -7.10 18.89
N LEU A 57 -2.95 -7.05 17.55
CA LEU A 57 -2.22 -6.02 16.81
C LEU A 57 -2.76 -4.61 17.10
N ARG A 58 -4.09 -4.46 17.22
CA ARG A 58 -4.74 -3.18 17.55
C ARG A 58 -4.30 -2.67 18.92
N ILE A 59 -4.28 -3.54 19.93
CA ILE A 59 -3.82 -3.22 21.27
C ILE A 59 -2.34 -2.81 21.24
N HIS A 60 -1.51 -3.60 20.55
CA HIS A 60 -0.08 -3.30 20.39
C HIS A 60 0.14 -1.90 19.80
N LEU A 61 -0.47 -1.61 18.66
CA LEU A 61 -0.32 -0.33 17.97
C LEU A 61 -0.94 0.85 18.76
N ASN A 62 -2.06 0.63 19.45
CA ASN A 62 -2.65 1.64 20.33
C ASN A 62 -1.71 2.01 21.48
N ASN A 63 -1.06 1.03 22.11
CA ASN A 63 -0.11 1.27 23.18
C ASN A 63 1.11 2.07 22.70
N LEU A 64 1.56 1.84 21.46
CA LEU A 64 2.64 2.62 20.85
C LEU A 64 2.23 4.07 20.56
N ASN A 65 1.04 4.28 19.97
CA ASN A 65 0.55 5.62 19.68
C ASN A 65 -0.99 5.66 19.66
N ARG A 66 -1.57 6.07 20.80
CA ARG A 66 -3.02 6.13 20.99
C ARG A 66 -3.73 7.14 20.08
N MET A 67 -3.00 8.13 19.58
CA MET A 67 -3.54 9.15 18.67
C MET A 67 -3.56 8.67 17.22
N LYS A 68 -2.50 8.00 16.77
CA LYS A 68 -2.42 7.38 15.42
C LYS A 68 -3.33 6.15 15.31
N PHE A 69 -3.44 5.36 16.38
CA PHE A 69 -4.21 4.12 16.42
C PHE A 69 -5.27 4.14 17.52
N PRO A 70 -6.34 4.95 17.38
CA PRO A 70 -7.34 5.09 18.42
C PRO A 70 -8.19 3.82 18.57
N MET A 71 -8.50 3.45 19.82
CA MET A 71 -9.50 2.42 20.15
C MET A 71 -10.78 2.98 20.77
N ARG A 72 -10.84 4.31 20.99
CA ARG A 72 -12.01 4.98 21.56
C ARG A 72 -13.20 4.93 20.60
N ARG A 73 -14.41 4.79 21.16
CA ARG A 73 -15.65 4.79 20.37
C ARG A 73 -15.77 6.07 19.54
N GLY A 74 -16.16 5.93 18.27
CA GLY A 74 -16.34 7.06 17.34
C GLY A 74 -15.04 7.55 16.67
N ALA A 75 -13.87 7.03 17.05
CA ALA A 75 -12.62 7.32 16.34
C ALA A 75 -12.26 6.14 15.41
N GLY A 76 -12.10 6.45 14.12
CA GLY A 76 -11.59 5.51 13.12
C GLY A 76 -10.06 5.51 13.08
N THR A 77 -9.49 4.41 12.60
CA THR A 77 -8.07 4.32 12.28
C THR A 77 -7.89 4.58 10.78
N SER A 78 -6.91 5.42 10.43
CA SER A 78 -6.51 5.61 9.03
C SER A 78 -5.85 4.33 8.51
N VAL A 79 -6.36 3.81 7.39
CA VAL A 79 -5.75 2.64 6.76
C VAL A 79 -4.38 2.95 6.16
N ALA A 80 -4.13 4.21 5.76
CA ALA A 80 -2.82 4.65 5.29
C ALA A 80 -1.79 4.61 6.43
N ASP A 81 -2.14 5.14 7.60
CA ASP A 81 -1.27 5.11 8.80
C ASP A 81 -0.94 3.68 9.25
N LEU A 82 -1.95 2.79 9.18
CA LEU A 82 -1.79 1.38 9.48
C LEU A 82 -0.88 0.70 8.45
N CYS A 83 -1.11 0.93 7.16
CA CYS A 83 -0.33 0.34 6.09
C CYS A 83 1.13 0.83 6.10
N GLU A 84 1.36 2.13 6.31
CA GLU A 84 2.69 2.71 6.51
C GLU A 84 3.42 2.01 7.65
N THR A 85 2.77 1.91 8.82
CA THR A 85 3.40 1.34 10.02
C THR A 85 3.73 -0.16 9.84
N LEU A 86 2.85 -0.91 9.17
CA LEU A 86 3.11 -2.31 8.86
C LEU A 86 4.20 -2.48 7.78
N LEU A 87 4.28 -1.56 6.82
CA LEU A 87 5.23 -1.64 5.70
C LEU A 87 6.51 -0.82 5.90
N ALA A 88 6.76 -0.31 7.10
CA ALA A 88 8.03 0.29 7.48
C ALA A 88 9.15 -0.76 7.40
N THR A 89 10.33 -0.36 6.93
CA THR A 89 11.46 -1.24 6.66
C THR A 89 12.78 -0.50 6.90
N GLU A 90 13.89 -1.23 6.92
CA GLU A 90 15.20 -0.61 6.68
C GLU A 90 15.23 0.08 5.31
N SER A 91 16.10 1.09 5.17
CA SER A 91 16.24 1.87 3.95
C SER A 91 16.42 0.99 2.70
N MET A 92 15.59 1.26 1.69
CA MET A 92 15.60 0.61 0.39
C MET A 92 16.23 1.47 -0.71
N GLY A 93 16.69 2.66 -0.35
CA GLY A 93 17.28 3.66 -1.24
C GLY A 93 17.13 5.06 -0.66
N SER A 94 17.26 6.10 -1.49
CA SER A 94 17.18 7.48 -1.00
C SER A 94 16.48 8.43 -1.97
N VAL A 95 16.00 9.54 -1.41
CA VAL A 95 15.54 10.71 -2.13
C VAL A 95 16.54 11.83 -1.91
N ILE A 96 17.22 12.23 -2.97
CA ILE A 96 18.22 13.30 -2.94
C ILE A 96 17.62 14.56 -3.56
N SER A 97 17.64 15.67 -2.82
CA SER A 97 17.17 16.98 -3.26
C SER A 97 18.31 17.99 -3.18
N ILE A 98 18.61 18.69 -4.28
CA ILE A 98 19.69 19.67 -4.34
C ILE A 98 19.14 21.03 -4.76
N CYS A 99 19.29 22.04 -3.90
CA CYS A 99 18.94 23.41 -4.24
C CYS A 99 19.98 24.02 -5.20
N THR A 100 19.56 24.51 -6.36
CA THR A 100 20.47 25.16 -7.32
C THR A 100 20.94 26.55 -6.88
N LYS A 101 20.29 27.17 -5.89
CA LYS A 101 20.62 28.52 -5.41
C LYS A 101 21.61 28.52 -4.24
N CYS A 102 21.34 27.74 -3.20
CA CYS A 102 22.17 27.69 -1.99
C CYS A 102 23.01 26.42 -1.88
N HIS A 103 22.91 25.51 -2.85
CA HIS A 103 23.61 24.22 -2.88
C HIS A 103 23.32 23.29 -1.70
N ASN A 104 22.30 23.60 -0.89
CA ASN A 104 21.87 22.71 0.18
C ASN A 104 21.43 21.36 -0.41
N LYS A 105 22.02 20.28 0.10
CA LYS A 105 21.69 18.89 -0.23
C LYS A 105 20.91 18.30 0.92
N ILE A 106 19.73 17.77 0.62
CA ILE A 106 18.93 16.98 1.56
C ILE A 106 18.86 15.57 1.02
N GLU A 107 19.12 14.60 1.87
CA GLU A 107 19.03 13.18 1.55
C GLU A 107 18.15 12.50 2.59
N VAL A 108 17.08 11.85 2.13
CA VAL A 108 16.10 11.17 2.98
C VAL A 108 16.04 9.71 2.57
N PRO A 109 16.12 8.74 3.51
CA PRO A 109 15.98 7.33 3.18
C PRO A 109 14.57 6.99 2.67
N ILE A 110 14.46 5.97 1.82
CA ILE A 110 13.18 5.36 1.46
C ILE A 110 13.00 4.14 2.36
N ASP A 111 12.37 4.34 3.52
CA ASP A 111 12.13 3.33 4.56
C ASP A 111 10.65 2.92 4.70
N GLN A 112 9.80 3.43 3.81
CA GLN A 112 8.38 3.08 3.70
C GLN A 112 8.10 2.39 2.38
N LEU A 113 7.43 1.23 2.42
CA LEU A 113 7.00 0.52 1.19
C LEU A 113 5.59 0.91 0.73
N MET A 114 5.00 1.95 1.32
CA MET A 114 3.78 2.59 0.84
C MET A 114 4.12 3.92 0.16
N PHE A 115 3.80 4.04 -1.13
CA PHE A 115 4.01 5.27 -1.88
C PHE A 115 2.72 6.09 -1.94
N THR A 116 2.79 7.33 -1.46
CA THR A 116 1.68 8.29 -1.57
C THR A 116 1.61 8.83 -2.98
N CYS A 117 0.62 8.37 -3.75
CA CYS A 117 0.42 8.88 -5.09
C CYS A 117 -0.30 10.22 -5.04
N TYR A 118 0.15 11.15 -5.88
CA TYR A 118 -0.46 12.46 -6.04
C TYR A 118 -0.69 12.74 -7.52
N ARG A 119 -1.73 13.53 -7.80
CA ARG A 119 -1.93 14.10 -9.14
C ARG A 119 -0.91 15.20 -9.36
N ASN A 120 -0.11 15.08 -10.42
CA ASN A 120 0.68 16.19 -10.92
C ASN A 120 -0.27 17.27 -11.47
N SER A 121 -0.63 18.23 -10.63
CA SER A 121 -1.56 19.32 -10.98
C SER A 121 -0.92 20.42 -11.83
N ARG A 122 0.40 20.38 -12.05
CA ARG A 122 1.13 21.42 -12.79
C ARG A 122 2.26 20.83 -13.64
N ARG A 123 1.95 20.52 -14.90
CA ARG A 123 2.92 20.63 -16.00
C ARG A 123 2.34 21.63 -16.98
N ASP A 124 3.02 22.76 -17.15
CA ASP A 124 2.60 23.90 -17.98
C ASP A 124 2.64 23.63 -19.50
N ASN A 125 2.77 22.38 -19.94
CA ASN A 125 2.73 22.03 -21.36
C ASN A 125 1.63 20.99 -21.62
N LEU A 126 0.62 21.42 -22.38
CA LEU A 126 -0.42 20.59 -23.00
C LEU A 126 0.17 19.56 -23.97
N GLN A 127 0.84 18.52 -23.48
CA GLN A 127 0.98 17.25 -24.23
C GLN A 127 1.62 16.10 -23.44
N GLU A 128 2.12 16.30 -22.21
CA GLU A 128 2.71 15.21 -21.43
C GLU A 128 1.68 14.54 -20.52
N ALA A 129 1.28 13.33 -20.93
CA ALA A 129 0.23 12.50 -20.36
C ALA A 129 0.16 12.54 -18.82
N LEU A 130 -1.04 12.86 -18.31
CA LEU A 130 -1.43 12.55 -16.94
C LEU A 130 -1.06 11.09 -16.66
N SER A 131 -0.46 10.78 -15.51
CA SER A 131 -0.32 9.37 -15.15
C SER A 131 -1.72 8.78 -15.03
N HIS A 132 -2.07 7.86 -15.92
CA HIS A 132 -3.35 7.15 -15.94
C HIS A 132 -3.28 5.89 -15.08
N SER A 133 -2.09 5.34 -14.87
CA SER A 133 -1.89 4.13 -14.08
C SER A 133 -0.76 4.22 -13.05
N VAL A 134 -0.76 3.30 -12.08
CA VAL A 134 0.28 3.16 -11.04
C VAL A 134 1.67 2.96 -11.68
N LYS A 135 1.77 2.16 -12.73
CA LYS A 135 3.02 1.93 -13.49
C LYS A 135 3.56 3.21 -14.13
N GLN A 136 2.68 4.03 -14.69
CA GLN A 136 3.08 5.33 -15.26
C GLN A 136 3.50 6.32 -14.17
N TRP A 137 2.80 6.31 -13.03
CA TRP A 137 3.18 7.11 -11.86
C TRP A 137 4.57 6.70 -11.35
N LEU A 138 4.83 5.40 -11.21
CA LEU A 138 6.14 4.85 -10.83
C LEU A 138 7.26 5.28 -11.79
N LYS A 139 7.04 5.13 -13.10
CA LYS A 139 8.01 5.55 -14.13
C LYS A 139 8.36 7.03 -14.00
N SER A 140 7.38 7.85 -13.65
CA SER A 140 7.58 9.29 -13.47
C SER A 140 8.33 9.59 -12.18
N ASN A 141 7.94 8.99 -11.05
CA ASN A 141 8.46 9.34 -9.73
C ASN A 141 9.81 8.70 -9.39
N LEU A 142 10.15 7.56 -10.00
CA LEU A 142 11.47 6.93 -9.89
C LEU A 142 12.37 7.25 -11.08
N ASN A 143 12.10 8.36 -11.77
CA ASN A 143 12.88 8.79 -12.92
C ASN A 143 14.25 9.33 -12.48
N ARG A 144 15.33 8.88 -13.15
CA ARG A 144 16.71 9.34 -12.91
C ARG A 144 16.91 10.85 -13.14
N ASN A 145 16.07 11.47 -13.97
CA ASN A 145 16.10 12.91 -14.21
C ASN A 145 15.47 13.73 -13.06
N GLY A 146 14.91 13.05 -12.06
CA GLY A 146 14.25 13.64 -10.90
C GLY A 146 12.85 14.17 -11.18
N THR A 147 12.12 14.45 -10.10
CA THR A 147 10.78 15.04 -10.11
C THR A 147 10.64 16.15 -9.07
N TYR A 148 9.71 17.07 -9.30
CA TYR A 148 9.37 18.10 -8.32
C TYR A 148 8.38 17.55 -7.30
N ILE A 149 8.87 17.04 -6.18
CA ILE A 149 8.05 16.43 -5.11
C ILE A 149 7.55 17.45 -4.08
N GLY A 150 7.32 18.70 -4.48
CA GLY A 150 6.82 19.77 -3.59
C GLY A 150 7.82 20.30 -2.55
N VAL A 151 9.07 19.80 -2.54
CA VAL A 151 10.15 20.32 -1.70
C VAL A 151 10.54 21.72 -2.19
N LYS A 152 10.57 22.69 -1.27
CA LYS A 152 10.94 24.08 -1.54
C LYS A 152 12.18 24.48 -0.75
N CYS A 153 13.09 25.17 -1.40
CA CYS A 153 14.21 25.89 -0.77
C CYS A 153 14.46 27.18 -1.53
N CYS A 154 14.89 28.24 -0.85
CA CYS A 154 15.16 29.55 -1.47
C CYS A 154 13.98 30.07 -2.32
N ARG A 155 12.75 29.80 -1.86
CA ARG A 155 11.47 30.13 -2.54
C ARG A 155 11.31 29.49 -3.92
N THR A 156 12.07 28.44 -4.23
CA THR A 156 12.00 27.69 -5.49
C THR A 156 11.69 26.21 -5.23
N ASN A 157 10.95 25.60 -6.15
CA ASN A 157 10.76 24.15 -6.14
C ASN A 157 12.08 23.47 -6.48
N ILE A 158 12.45 22.45 -5.71
CA ILE A 158 13.65 21.64 -5.94
C ILE A 158 13.25 20.37 -6.68
N LYS A 159 14.10 19.94 -7.62
CA LYS A 159 14.03 18.60 -8.19
C LYS A 159 14.65 17.61 -7.21
N SER A 160 13.94 16.53 -6.96
CA SER A 160 14.40 15.43 -6.13
C SER A 160 14.52 14.18 -6.99
N ILE A 161 15.60 13.43 -6.77
CA ILE A 161 15.85 12.16 -7.45
C ILE A 161 15.62 11.06 -6.43
N SER A 162 14.61 10.23 -6.69
CA SER A 162 14.33 9.04 -5.89
C SER A 162 14.99 7.83 -6.54
N THR A 163 15.87 7.17 -5.79
CA THR A 163 16.61 6.00 -6.24
C THR A 163 16.32 4.85 -5.30
N LEU A 164 15.92 3.70 -5.85
CA LEU A 164 15.87 2.45 -5.11
C LEU A 164 17.19 1.71 -5.32
N GLU A 165 17.74 1.18 -4.24
CA GLU A 165 18.92 0.30 -4.22
C GLU A 165 18.50 -1.17 -4.07
N LYS A 166 17.36 -1.42 -3.42
CA LYS A 166 16.79 -2.75 -3.20
C LYS A 166 15.35 -2.81 -3.71
N LEU A 167 14.97 -3.98 -4.23
CA LEU A 167 13.58 -4.23 -4.64
C LEU A 167 12.78 -4.87 -3.49
N PRO A 168 11.73 -4.21 -2.97
CA PRO A 168 10.87 -4.78 -1.93
C PRO A 168 10.06 -5.97 -2.44
N ARG A 169 9.57 -6.82 -1.53
CA ARG A 169 8.79 -8.02 -1.87
C ARG A 169 7.28 -7.72 -1.94
N ILE A 170 6.86 -6.67 -1.24
CA ILE A 170 5.50 -6.12 -1.18
C ILE A 170 5.59 -4.59 -1.29
N ILE A 171 4.65 -3.96 -2.00
CA ILE A 171 4.56 -2.50 -2.16
C ILE A 171 3.08 -2.11 -2.08
N ALA A 172 2.79 -1.01 -1.40
CA ALA A 172 1.47 -0.38 -1.43
C ALA A 172 1.52 0.99 -2.12
N PHE A 173 0.39 1.39 -2.68
CA PHE A 173 0.17 2.71 -3.24
C PHE A 173 -1.08 3.32 -2.61
N HIS A 174 -0.95 4.51 -2.03
CA HIS A 174 -2.09 5.28 -1.56
C HIS A 174 -2.65 6.10 -2.73
N LEU A 175 -3.86 5.75 -3.16
CA LEU A 175 -4.49 6.20 -4.40
C LEU A 175 -5.63 7.20 -4.18
N GLU A 176 -5.95 7.52 -2.93
CA GLU A 176 -7.07 8.37 -2.58
C GLU A 176 -7.01 9.73 -3.31
N GLY A 177 -8.12 10.11 -3.96
CA GLY A 177 -8.21 11.36 -4.72
C GLY A 177 -7.41 11.41 -6.04
N THR A 178 -6.66 10.38 -6.40
CA THR A 178 -5.77 10.42 -7.58
C THR A 178 -6.43 10.02 -8.90
N LYS A 179 -7.46 9.17 -8.85
CA LYS A 179 -8.04 8.43 -10.00
C LYS A 179 -7.02 7.60 -10.79
N LEU A 180 -5.89 7.21 -10.19
CA LEU A 180 -4.92 6.33 -10.83
C LEU A 180 -5.47 4.91 -10.93
N ILE A 181 -5.40 4.34 -12.13
CA ILE A 181 -5.85 2.97 -12.39
C ILE A 181 -4.75 1.98 -11.93
N PRO A 182 -5.06 1.00 -11.07
CA PRO A 182 -4.10 -0.04 -10.72
C PRO A 182 -3.81 -0.93 -11.93
N ASP A 183 -2.54 -1.14 -12.27
CA ASP A 183 -2.13 -2.11 -13.28
C ASP A 183 -2.31 -3.55 -12.76
N LYS A 184 -2.63 -4.51 -13.64
CA LYS A 184 -2.65 -5.96 -13.26
C LYS A 184 -1.30 -6.43 -12.73
N SER A 185 -0.23 -5.92 -13.34
CA SER A 185 1.15 -6.13 -12.92
C SER A 185 2.08 -5.08 -13.52
N PHE A 186 3.24 -4.92 -12.92
CA PHE A 186 4.35 -4.14 -13.47
C PHE A 186 5.68 -4.81 -13.08
N SER A 187 6.78 -4.37 -13.69
CA SER A 187 8.11 -4.84 -13.32
C SER A 187 9.04 -3.69 -12.95
N LEU A 188 9.87 -3.90 -11.95
CA LEU A 188 10.98 -3.03 -11.60
C LEU A 188 12.29 -3.80 -11.81
N THR A 189 13.35 -3.07 -12.21
CA THR A 189 14.66 -3.65 -12.46
C THR A 189 15.72 -2.76 -11.83
N ILE A 190 16.56 -3.34 -10.97
CA ILE A 190 17.82 -2.75 -10.50
C ILE A 190 18.94 -3.62 -11.04
N GLU A 191 19.35 -4.66 -10.29
CA GLU A 191 20.24 -5.73 -10.76
C GLU A 191 19.44 -6.93 -11.27
N THR A 192 18.33 -7.24 -10.59
CA THR A 192 17.39 -8.29 -10.97
C THR A 192 16.05 -7.69 -11.35
N LYS A 193 15.38 -8.29 -12.33
CA LYS A 193 14.01 -7.94 -12.69
C LYS A 193 13.05 -8.60 -11.70
N ARG A 194 12.14 -7.81 -11.12
CA ARG A 194 11.02 -8.31 -10.31
C ARG A 194 9.70 -7.90 -10.92
N ILE A 195 8.77 -8.86 -11.00
CA ILE A 195 7.40 -8.62 -11.43
C ILE A 195 6.54 -8.52 -10.18
N TYR A 196 5.70 -7.51 -10.12
CA TYR A 196 4.73 -7.30 -9.05
C TYR A 196 3.34 -7.48 -9.62
N HIS A 197 2.52 -8.27 -8.95
CA HIS A 197 1.12 -8.49 -9.31
C HIS A 197 0.22 -7.74 -8.35
N LEU A 198 -0.88 -7.19 -8.85
CA LEU A 198 -1.93 -6.64 -7.99
C LEU A 198 -2.51 -7.77 -7.13
N ARG A 199 -2.45 -7.61 -5.81
CA ARG A 199 -2.85 -8.62 -4.83
C ARG A 199 -3.99 -8.19 -3.93
N GLY A 200 -4.22 -6.89 -3.79
CA GLY A 200 -5.40 -6.41 -3.10
C GLY A 200 -5.65 -4.93 -3.27
N LEU A 201 -6.86 -4.54 -2.93
CA LEU A 201 -7.38 -3.19 -2.99
C LEU A 201 -8.16 -2.95 -1.71
N VAL A 202 -8.00 -1.77 -1.12
CA VAL A 202 -8.80 -1.31 0.01
C VAL A 202 -9.61 -0.11 -0.42
N TYR A 203 -10.89 -0.08 -0.05
CA TYR A 203 -11.84 0.94 -0.41
C TYR A 203 -12.35 1.64 0.84
N PHE A 204 -12.69 2.91 0.72
CA PHE A 204 -13.32 3.71 1.77
C PHE A 204 -14.55 4.44 1.25
N GLY A 205 -15.59 4.46 2.08
CA GLY A 205 -16.79 5.26 1.88
C GLY A 205 -17.76 5.03 3.03
N GLU A 206 -18.54 6.07 3.37
CA GLU A 206 -19.52 6.02 4.48
C GLU A 206 -18.91 5.57 5.82
N TYR A 207 -17.71 6.07 6.15
CA TYR A 207 -16.99 5.72 7.39
C TYR A 207 -16.68 4.21 7.55
N HIS A 208 -16.64 3.48 6.44
CA HIS A 208 -16.39 2.04 6.44
C HIS A 208 -15.35 1.64 5.38
N PHE A 209 -14.45 0.75 5.78
CA PHE A 209 -13.44 0.18 4.88
C PHE A 209 -13.85 -1.21 4.43
N THR A 210 -13.66 -1.51 3.16
CA THR A 210 -13.85 -2.84 2.57
C THR A 210 -12.63 -3.20 1.74
N SER A 211 -12.48 -4.47 1.37
CA SER A 211 -11.35 -4.89 0.55
C SER A 211 -11.73 -5.87 -0.55
N ARG A 212 -10.87 -5.89 -1.57
CA ARG A 212 -10.75 -7.01 -2.49
C ARG A 212 -9.37 -7.60 -2.35
N PHE A 213 -9.26 -8.93 -2.30
CA PHE A 213 -7.99 -9.60 -2.52
C PHE A 213 -8.03 -10.37 -3.85
N ILE A 214 -6.86 -10.52 -4.44
CA ILE A 214 -6.68 -11.16 -5.74
C ILE A 214 -5.73 -12.34 -5.56
N THR A 215 -6.21 -13.51 -5.98
CA THR A 215 -5.41 -14.74 -5.89
C THR A 215 -4.37 -14.85 -7.00
N LYS A 216 -3.45 -15.81 -6.89
CA LYS A 216 -2.53 -16.20 -7.98
C LYS A 216 -3.27 -16.51 -9.28
N ASP A 217 -4.42 -17.20 -9.18
CA ASP A 217 -5.29 -17.55 -10.29
C ASP A 217 -6.13 -16.38 -10.81
N LYS A 218 -5.89 -15.17 -10.26
CA LYS A 218 -6.51 -13.92 -10.66
C LYS A 218 -7.97 -13.79 -10.26
N ASN A 219 -8.49 -14.68 -9.41
CA ASN A 219 -9.83 -14.55 -8.85
C ASN A 219 -9.89 -13.36 -7.89
N ILE A 220 -10.94 -12.57 -8.01
CA ILE A 220 -11.21 -11.37 -7.23
C ILE A 220 -12.24 -11.72 -6.17
N TRP A 221 -11.87 -11.57 -4.91
CA TRP A 221 -12.73 -11.85 -3.76
C TRP A 221 -12.96 -10.59 -2.96
N PHE A 222 -14.21 -10.25 -2.71
CA PHE A 222 -14.63 -9.09 -1.94
C PHE A 222 -14.95 -9.43 -0.49
N ASN A 223 -14.57 -8.56 0.43
CA ASN A 223 -14.92 -8.63 1.85
C ASN A 223 -15.34 -7.24 2.34
N ASP A 224 -16.55 -7.18 2.90
CA ASP A 224 -17.08 -5.97 3.54
C ASP A 224 -16.77 -5.96 5.05
N GLY A 225 -16.51 -7.13 5.65
CA GLY A 225 -16.20 -7.27 7.08
C GLY A 225 -17.42 -7.06 7.99
N MET A 226 -18.35 -6.16 7.64
CA MET A 226 -19.63 -5.97 8.34
C MET A 226 -20.72 -6.85 7.74
N VAL A 227 -20.89 -6.80 6.41
CA VAL A 227 -21.92 -7.60 5.72
C VAL A 227 -21.48 -9.04 5.51
N THR A 228 -20.24 -9.24 5.05
CA THR A 228 -19.71 -10.57 4.72
C THR A 228 -19.14 -11.31 5.93
N GLY A 229 -18.88 -10.61 7.04
CA GLY A 229 -18.21 -11.15 8.21
C GLY A 229 -16.89 -11.84 7.85
N ARG A 230 -16.78 -13.12 8.23
CA ARG A 230 -15.62 -14.01 7.96
C ARG A 230 -15.56 -14.55 6.54
N SER A 231 -16.61 -14.36 5.74
CA SER A 231 -16.69 -14.87 4.38
C SER A 231 -16.22 -13.83 3.37
N CYS A 232 -15.84 -14.30 2.18
CA CYS A 232 -15.56 -13.46 1.04
C CYS A 232 -16.43 -13.90 -0.14
N THR A 233 -16.83 -12.95 -0.97
CA THR A 233 -17.66 -13.21 -2.15
C THR A 233 -16.80 -13.17 -3.40
N LEU A 234 -16.88 -14.19 -4.24
CA LEU A 234 -16.21 -14.20 -5.55
C LEU A 234 -16.93 -13.22 -6.48
N GLU A 235 -16.22 -12.21 -6.98
CA GLU A 235 -16.79 -11.19 -7.87
C GLU A 235 -16.36 -11.34 -9.33
N GLY A 236 -15.31 -12.13 -9.61
CA GLY A 236 -14.86 -12.39 -10.97
C GLY A 236 -13.38 -12.71 -11.08
N ASN A 237 -12.81 -12.46 -12.26
CA ASN A 237 -11.39 -12.71 -12.55
C ASN A 237 -10.71 -11.47 -13.15
N LEU A 238 -9.52 -11.13 -12.65
CA LEU A 238 -8.74 -9.96 -13.07
C LEU A 238 -8.30 -10.03 -14.55
N ARG A 239 -8.27 -11.22 -15.16
CA ARG A 239 -7.99 -11.37 -16.60
C ARG A 239 -9.03 -10.64 -17.45
N ASP A 240 -10.30 -10.78 -17.08
CA ASP A 240 -11.44 -10.29 -17.86
C ASP A 240 -12.03 -8.98 -17.32
N THR A 241 -11.59 -8.57 -16.12
CA THR A 241 -12.06 -7.35 -15.47
C THR A 241 -11.45 -6.09 -16.11
N ASN A 242 -12.30 -5.10 -16.39
CA ASN A 242 -11.87 -3.74 -16.70
C ASN A 242 -11.30 -3.08 -15.43
N LEU A 243 -10.03 -2.65 -15.46
CA LEU A 243 -9.34 -2.10 -14.30
C LEU A 243 -9.95 -0.80 -13.75
N GLU A 244 -10.68 -0.04 -14.58
CA GLU A 244 -11.36 1.16 -14.12
C GLU A 244 -12.49 0.85 -13.14
N THR A 245 -13.16 -0.30 -13.30
CA THR A 245 -14.24 -0.71 -12.38
C THR A 245 -13.69 -1.07 -11.00
N LEU A 246 -12.39 -1.40 -10.90
CA LEU A 246 -11.71 -1.65 -9.64
C LEU A 246 -11.41 -0.38 -8.83
N LEU A 247 -11.69 0.82 -9.37
CA LEU A 247 -11.60 2.06 -8.60
C LEU A 247 -12.74 2.21 -7.60
N GLN A 248 -13.80 1.40 -7.72
CA GLN A 248 -15.00 1.49 -6.90
C GLN A 248 -15.45 0.11 -6.40
N ALA A 249 -16.04 0.10 -5.21
CA ALA A 249 -16.77 -1.04 -4.66
C ALA A 249 -18.10 -0.50 -4.10
N GLY A 250 -19.17 -0.58 -4.91
CA GLY A 250 -20.41 0.13 -4.63
C GLY A 250 -20.19 1.64 -4.57
N ASN A 251 -20.55 2.27 -3.45
CA ASN A 251 -20.35 3.69 -3.17
C ASN A 251 -18.97 4.05 -2.57
N LYS A 252 -18.07 3.06 -2.43
CA LYS A 252 -16.74 3.24 -1.85
C LYS A 252 -15.70 3.40 -2.96
N THR A 253 -14.71 4.27 -2.72
CA THR A 253 -13.61 4.52 -3.67
C THR A 253 -12.32 3.88 -3.19
N VAL A 254 -11.47 3.46 -4.12
CA VAL A 254 -10.16 2.89 -3.79
C VAL A 254 -9.30 3.89 -3.00
N THR A 255 -8.71 3.40 -1.92
CA THR A 255 -7.76 4.11 -1.07
C THR A 255 -6.37 3.52 -1.22
N LEU A 256 -6.23 2.19 -1.17
CA LEU A 256 -4.93 1.51 -1.30
C LEU A 256 -4.96 0.48 -2.43
N ALA A 257 -3.84 0.37 -3.14
CA ALA A 257 -3.53 -0.78 -3.99
C ALA A 257 -2.26 -1.48 -3.49
N ILE A 258 -2.34 -2.79 -3.33
CA ILE A 258 -1.27 -3.62 -2.74
C ILE A 258 -0.77 -4.58 -3.81
N TYR A 259 0.54 -4.57 -4.00
CA TYR A 259 1.26 -5.37 -4.96
C TYR A 259 2.27 -6.27 -4.26
N ALA A 260 2.39 -7.50 -4.75
CA ALA A 260 3.38 -8.45 -4.26
C ALA A 260 3.97 -9.24 -5.42
N GLU A 261 5.19 -9.74 -5.23
CA GLU A 261 5.91 -10.51 -6.25
C GLU A 261 5.34 -11.93 -6.49
#